data_AF-A0A163DSF0-F1
#
_entry.id   AF-A0A163DSF0-F1
#
_cell.length_a   1.000
_cell.length_b   1.000
_cell.length_c   1.000
_cell.angle_alpha   90.00
_cell.angle_beta   90.00
_cell.angle_gamma   90.00
#
_symmetry.space_group_name_H-M   'P 1'
#
loop_
_entity.id
_entity.type
_entity.pdbx_description
1 polymer ?
#
loop_
_entity_poly.entity_id
_entity_poly.type
_entity_poly.pdbx_seq_one_letter_code
_entity_poly.pdbx_strand_id
1 'polypeptide(L)' 'MRIKQLKPGVTIRDWLNGKVIHFEVLDVKPVGSRFEVTFRSPLGRSSAIYPGDAFVAVAQ' A
#
# COMPACT_ATOMS: atom_id res chain seq x y z
N MET A 1 -6.88 0.75 -7.27
CA MET A 1 -5.74 0.56 -8.19
C MET A 1 -5.16 -0.83 -7.99
N ARG A 2 -4.66 -1.50 -9.04
CA ARG A 2 -4.00 -2.82 -8.89
C ARG A 2 -2.64 -2.66 -8.22
N ILE A 3 -2.23 -3.61 -7.38
CA ILE A 3 -0.95 -3.53 -6.66
C ILE A 3 0.25 -3.44 -7.62
N LYS A 4 0.20 -4.16 -8.75
CA LYS A 4 1.23 -4.11 -9.79
C LYS A 4 1.36 -2.76 -10.50
N GLN A 5 0.40 -1.85 -10.33
CA GLN A 5 0.41 -0.50 -10.87
C GLN A 5 0.75 0.54 -9.79
N LEU A 6 0.90 0.12 -8.54
CA LEU A 6 1.26 0.97 -7.42
C LEU A 6 2.69 1.48 -7.59
N LYS A 7 2.89 2.76 -7.30
CA LYS A 7 4.18 3.44 -7.39
C LYS A 7 4.49 4.12 -6.06
N PRO A 8 5.77 4.27 -5.71
CA PRO A 8 6.20 5.17 -4.64
C PRO A 8 5.61 6.57 -4.82
N GLY A 9 5.25 7.22 -3.71
CA GLY A 9 4.61 8.53 -3.66
C GLY A 9 3.09 8.51 -3.78
N VAL A 10 2.47 7.37 -4.11
CA VAL A 10 1.02 7.23 -4.08
C VAL A 10 0.54 7.14 -2.63
N THR A 11 -0.51 7.89 -2.28
CA THR A 11 -1.19 7.74 -1.00
C THR A 11 -2.36 6.78 -1.15
N ILE A 12 -2.39 5.72 -0.34
CA ILE A 12 -3.54 4.83 -0.20
C ILE A 12 -4.30 5.17 1.09
N ARG A 13 -5.60 4.91 1.10
CA ARG A 13 -6.46 5.11 2.27
C ARG A 13 -6.99 3.77 2.73
N ASP A 14 -6.96 3.55 4.04
CA ASP A 14 -7.57 2.40 4.66
C ASP A 14 -8.33 2.81 5.94
N TRP A 15 -9.26 1.96 6.35
CA TRP A 15 -10.05 2.17 7.56
C TRP A 15 -9.46 1.37 8.71
N LEU A 16 -8.95 2.05 9.72
CA LEU A 16 -8.50 1.44 10.96
C LEU A 16 -9.33 2.00 12.12
N ASN A 17 -10.01 1.11 12.84
CA ASN A 17 -10.84 1.45 14.01
C ASN A 17 -11.85 2.58 13.73
N GLY A 18 -12.50 2.55 12.56
CA GLY A 18 -13.50 3.56 12.16
C GLY A 18 -12.91 4.91 11.75
N LYS A 19 -11.57 5.04 11.66
CA LYS A 19 -10.89 6.22 11.13
C LYS A 19 -10.21 5.90 9.81
N VAL A 20 -10.26 6.85 8.88
CA VAL A 20 -9.46 6.78 7.66
C VAL A 20 -8.02 7.11 8.00
N ILE A 21 -7.11 6.22 7.67
CA ILE A 21 -5.66 6.43 7.75
C ILE A 21 -5.12 6.50 6.33
N HIS A 22 -4.24 7.48 6.11
CA HIS A 22 -3.48 7.61 4.89
C HIS A 22 -2.13 6.95 5.04
N PHE A 23 -1.78 6.15 4.03
CA PHE A 23 -0.52 5.44 3.92
C PHE A 23 0.18 5.89 2.66
N GLU A 24 1.33 6.54 2.81
CA GLU A 24 2.19 6.89 1.69
C GLU A 24 3.00 5.66 1.29
N VAL A 25 2.92 5.26 0.02
CA VAL A 25 3.72 4.17 -0.51
C VAL A 25 5.16 4.64 -0.67
N LEU A 26 6.09 3.97 0.00
CA LEU A 26 7.51 4.26 -0.09
C LEU A 26 8.22 3.38 -1.11
N ASP A 27 7.80 2.11 -1.22
CA ASP A 27 8.46 1.12 -2.07
C ASP A 27 7.49 0.01 -2.48
N VAL A 28 7.70 -0.54 -3.68
CA VAL A 28 6.92 -1.65 -4.25
C VAL A 28 7.89 -2.60 -4.92
N LYS A 29 8.07 -3.79 -4.34
CA LYS A 29 9.03 -4.80 -4.83
C LYS A 29 8.31 -6.09 -5.22
N PRO A 30 8.58 -6.65 -6.42
CA PRO A 30 8.12 -7.98 -6.75
C PRO A 30 8.86 -9.03 -5.91
N VAL A 31 8.12 -9.99 -5.35
CA VAL A 31 8.62 -11.13 -4.58
C VAL A 31 7.92 -12.39 -5.10
N GLY A 32 8.54 -13.03 -6.09
CA GLY A 32 7.92 -14.14 -6.82
C GLY A 32 6.66 -13.67 -7.58
N SER A 33 5.50 -14.30 -7.30
CA SER A 33 4.19 -13.92 -7.85
C SER A 33 3.45 -12.85 -7.01
N ARG A 34 4.09 -12.35 -5.96
CA ARG A 34 3.53 -11.37 -5.02
C ARG A 34 4.31 -10.06 -5.08
N PHE A 35 3.77 -9.05 -4.41
CA PHE A 35 4.40 -7.74 -4.27
C PHE A 35 4.48 -7.37 -2.80
N GLU A 36 5.69 -7.09 -2.32
CA GLU A 36 5.88 -6.45 -1.03
C GLU A 36 5.76 -4.93 -1.22
N VAL A 37 4.89 -4.31 -0.43
CA VAL A 37 4.68 -2.87 -0.44
C VAL A 37 5.06 -2.33 0.93
N THR A 38 5.95 -1.34 0.92
CA THR A 38 6.33 -0.61 2.12
C THR A 38 5.59 0.71 2.15
N PHE A 39 4.96 1.02 3.28
CA PHE A 39 4.18 2.24 3.47
C PHE A 39 4.60 3.00 4.73
N ARG A 40 4.34 4.31 4.72
CA ARG A 40 4.47 5.22 5.85
C ARG A 40 3.10 5.69 6.28
N SER A 41 2.83 5.61 7.57
CA SER A 41 1.64 6.14 8.22
C SER A 41 2.03 6.96 9.46
N PRO A 42 1.09 7.64 10.12
CA PRO A 42 1.33 8.28 11.42
C PRO A 42 1.83 7.31 12.51
N LEU A 43 1.56 6.01 12.36
CA LEU A 43 2.01 4.96 13.29
C LEU A 43 3.43 4.46 12.98
N GLY A 44 4.07 4.97 11.92
CA GLY A 44 5.40 4.56 11.49
C GLY A 44 5.41 3.89 10.13
N ARG A 45 6.51 3.22 9.83
CA ARG A 45 6.71 2.46 8.59
C ARG A 45 6.35 1.00 8.81
N SER A 46 5.71 0.40 7.82
CA SER A 46 5.36 -1.02 7.82
C SER A 46 5.38 -1.56 6.39
N SER A 47 5.51 -2.88 6.24
CA SER A 47 5.40 -3.55 4.95
C SER A 47 4.32 -4.63 4.98
N ALA A 48 3.68 -4.85 3.83
CA ALA A 48 2.74 -5.95 3.63
C ALA A 48 2.93 -6.59 2.26
N ILE A 49 2.62 -7.89 2.19
CA ILE A 49 2.74 -8.68 0.97
C ILE A 49 1.35 -8.89 0.38
N TYR A 50 1.21 -8.55 -0.89
CA TYR A 50 -0.03 -8.67 -1.65
C TYR A 50 0.12 -9.64 -2.82
N PRO A 51 -0.92 -10.42 -3.16
CA PRO A 51 -1.03 -11.08 -4.45
C PRO A 51 -0.92 -10.10 -5.62
N GLY A 52 -0.34 -10.49 -6.75
CA GLY A 52 -0.16 -9.59 -7.91
C GLY A 52 -1.45 -9.06 -8.55
N ASP A 53 -2.58 -9.70 -8.29
CA ASP A 53 -3.93 -9.31 -8.70
C ASP A 53 -4.69 -8.52 -7.64
N ALA A 54 -4.09 -8.26 -6.47
CA ALA A 54 -4.71 -7.48 -5.41
C ALA A 54 -5.00 -6.03 -5.83
N PHE A 55 -6.02 -5.45 -5.20
CA PHE A 55 -6.43 -4.07 -5.39
C PHE A 55 -6.32 -3.28 -4.09
N VAL A 56 -5.87 -2.03 -4.20
CA VAL A 56 -5.77 -1.07 -3.08
C VAL A 56 -6.59 0.18 -3.39
N ALA A 57 -7.17 0.78 -2.35
CA ALA A 57 -7.91 2.04 -2.47
C ALA A 57 -6.92 3.22 -2.40
N VAL A 58 -6.74 3.92 -3.52
CA VAL A 58 -5.95 5.15 -3.55
C VAL A 58 -6.76 6.30 -2.97
N ALA A 59 -6.11 7.19 -2.23
CA ALA A 59 -6.66 8.50 -1.91
C ALA A 59 -6.49 9.38 -3.16
N GLN A 60 -7.55 10.07 -3.58
CA GLN A 60 -7.50 11.06 -4.67
C GLN A 60 -6.88 12.36 -4.18
#